data_AF-Q9MZS6-F1
#
_entry.id   AF-Q9MZS6-F1
#
_cell.length_a   1.000
_cell.length_b   1.000
_cell.length_c   1.000
_cell.angle_alpha   90.00
_cell.angle_beta   90.00
_cell.angle_gamma   90.00
#
_symmetry.space_group_name_H-M   'P 1'
#
loop_
_entity.id
_entity.type
_entity.pdbx_description
1 polymer ?
#
loop_
_entity_poly.entity_id
_entity_poly.type
_entity_poly.pdbx_seq_one_letter_code
_entity_poly.pdbx_strand_id
1 'polypeptide(L)'
;RHQQEQEAEGAAAPTDPEMVTLHPEPTSTMGQVGRQLAVIGDDINRRYDTEFQAMLQHLQPTADNAYEYFTKIASSLFESGINWGRVVALLGFGYRLALHVYQRGLTGFLGQVTRFVADFVLRRSIARWIAQRGGWVAALDLGNAPIKNVAIVLAVVLLGQFV
;
A
#
# COMPACT_ATOMS: atom_id res chain seq x y z
N ARG A 1 -23.80 19.21 20.70
CA ARG A 1 -23.66 17.84 20.15
C ARG A 1 -22.72 17.76 18.93
N HIS A 2 -21.94 18.80 18.63
CA HIS A 2 -20.96 18.82 17.52
C HIS A 2 -19.50 18.77 18.00
N GLN A 3 -19.27 18.25 19.22
CA GLN A 3 -17.94 18.29 19.85
C GLN A 3 -17.42 16.91 20.24
N GLN A 4 -18.17 15.85 19.92
CA GLN A 4 -17.84 14.47 20.28
C GLN A 4 -17.43 13.62 19.07
N GLU A 5 -17.33 14.21 17.87
CA GLU A 5 -16.90 13.51 16.65
C GLU A 5 -15.40 13.70 16.33
N GLN A 6 -14.65 14.47 17.13
CA GLN A 6 -13.20 14.67 16.93
C GLN A 6 -12.31 13.67 17.69
N GLU A 7 -12.86 12.82 18.56
CA GLU A 7 -12.05 11.87 19.37
C GLU A 7 -11.92 10.47 18.77
N ALA A 8 -12.36 10.25 17.53
CA ALA A 8 -12.15 9.00 16.79
C ALA A 8 -11.19 9.18 15.60
N GLU A 9 -10.29 10.16 15.68
CA GLU A 9 -9.18 10.29 14.75
C GLU A 9 -8.18 9.18 15.07
N GLY A 10 -8.35 8.05 14.37
CA GLY A 10 -7.53 6.85 14.50
C GLY A 10 -6.05 7.22 14.51
N ALA A 11 -5.34 6.64 15.47
CA ALA A 11 -3.91 6.83 15.76
C ALA A 11 -3.14 7.43 14.57
N ALA A 12 -2.75 8.70 14.69
CA ALA A 12 -1.88 9.37 13.75
C ALA A 12 -0.70 8.44 13.44
N ALA A 13 -0.48 8.15 12.16
CA ALA A 13 0.62 7.31 11.73
C ALA A 13 1.93 7.82 12.36
N PRO A 14 2.83 6.93 12.84
CA PRO A 14 4.09 7.34 13.42
C PRO A 14 4.82 8.30 12.49
N THR A 15 5.22 9.46 13.00
CA THR A 15 5.93 10.48 12.21
C THR A 15 7.36 9.97 11.96
N ASP A 16 7.59 9.40 10.79
CA ASP A 16 8.91 8.88 10.39
C ASP A 16 9.88 10.04 10.10
N PRO A 17 11.02 10.14 10.80
CA PRO A 17 12.03 11.17 10.54
C PRO A 17 12.64 11.09 9.13
N GLU A 18 12.61 9.93 8.45
CA GLU A 18 13.06 9.83 7.05
C GLU A 18 12.11 10.56 6.10
N MET A 19 10.80 10.58 6.37
CA MET A 19 9.80 11.26 5.52
C MET A 19 9.87 12.78 5.61
N VAL A 20 10.39 13.34 6.71
CA VAL A 20 10.53 14.80 6.93
C VAL A 20 11.54 15.46 5.98
N THR A 21 12.45 14.67 5.40
CA THR A 21 13.53 15.19 4.55
C THR A 21 13.13 15.43 3.09
N LEU A 22 11.95 14.97 2.67
CA LEU A 22 11.42 15.23 1.34
C LEU A 22 10.54 16.47 1.41
N HIS A 23 11.03 17.60 0.91
CA HIS A 23 10.24 18.83 0.70
C HIS A 23 9.79 18.88 -0.77
N PRO A 24 8.75 18.14 -1.21
CA PRO A 24 8.19 18.33 -2.54
C PRO A 24 7.48 19.68 -2.57
N GLU A 25 7.81 20.52 -3.55
CA GLU A 25 7.06 21.75 -3.86
C GLU A 25 5.56 21.40 -3.94
N PRO A 26 4.71 21.93 -3.03
CA PRO A 26 3.33 21.46 -2.86
C PRO A 26 2.47 21.72 -4.10
N THR A 27 2.87 22.63 -4.99
CA THR A 27 2.18 22.93 -6.26
C THR A 27 2.64 22.07 -7.43
N SER A 28 3.76 21.35 -7.31
CA SER A 28 4.26 20.49 -8.39
C SER A 28 3.28 19.36 -8.71
N THR A 29 3.24 18.92 -9.97
CA THR A 29 2.42 17.78 -10.41
C THR A 29 2.73 16.52 -9.59
N MET A 30 4.00 16.30 -9.26
CA MET A 30 4.41 15.16 -8.42
C MET A 30 3.92 15.29 -6.98
N GLY A 31 3.91 16.50 -6.41
CA GLY A 31 3.32 16.77 -5.10
C GLY A 31 1.81 16.51 -5.08
N GLN A 32 1.10 16.87 -6.15
CA GLN A 32 -0.33 16.59 -6.30
C GLN A 32 -0.61 15.09 -6.40
N VAL A 33 0.16 14.38 -7.23
CA VAL A 33 0.07 12.90 -7.37
C VAL A 33 0.33 12.21 -6.03
N GLY A 34 1.37 12.62 -5.31
CA GLY A 34 1.70 12.07 -4.00
C GLY A 34 0.55 12.25 -3.00
N ARG A 35 -0.05 13.45 -2.92
CA ARG A 35 -1.22 13.70 -2.08
C ARG A 35 -2.41 12.83 -2.46
N GLN A 36 -2.70 12.70 -3.75
CA GLN A 36 -3.82 11.89 -4.19
C GLN A 36 -3.63 10.41 -3.84
N LEU A 37 -2.42 9.88 -4.04
CA LEU A 37 -2.08 8.52 -3.63
C LEU A 37 -2.18 8.33 -2.10
N ALA A 38 -1.78 9.34 -1.33
CA ALA A 38 -1.97 9.33 0.12
C ALA A 38 -3.45 9.27 0.50
N VAL A 39 -4.30 10.12 -0.08
CA VAL A 39 -5.76 10.12 0.15
C VAL A 39 -6.38 8.76 -0.20
N ILE A 40 -6.02 8.18 -1.35
CA ILE A 40 -6.51 6.86 -1.75
C ILE A 40 -6.01 5.78 -0.78
N GLY A 41 -4.74 5.85 -0.38
CA GLY A 41 -4.14 4.92 0.57
C GLY A 41 -4.79 4.98 1.94
N ASP A 42 -5.10 6.17 2.44
CA ASP A 42 -5.79 6.41 3.71
C ASP A 42 -7.21 5.85 3.67
N ASP A 43 -7.96 6.07 2.59
CA ASP A 43 -9.31 5.51 2.45
C ASP A 43 -9.29 3.97 2.39
N ILE A 44 -8.34 3.39 1.65
CA ILE A 44 -8.15 1.94 1.60
C ILE A 44 -7.78 1.38 2.98
N ASN A 45 -6.85 2.03 3.67
CA ASN A 45 -6.42 1.62 5.00
C ASN A 45 -7.59 1.69 5.98
N ARG A 46 -8.39 2.75 5.94
CA ARG A 46 -9.56 2.91 6.82
C ARG A 46 -10.63 1.86 6.51
N ARG A 47 -10.92 1.64 5.23
CA ARG A 47 -12.03 0.78 4.79
C ARG A 47 -11.75 -0.71 4.97
N TYR A 48 -10.48 -1.11 4.85
CA TYR A 48 -10.07 -2.51 4.89
C TYR A 48 -9.15 -2.82 6.08
N ASP A 49 -9.20 -2.01 7.14
CA ASP A 49 -8.35 -2.17 8.32
C ASP A 49 -8.45 -3.59 8.91
N THR A 50 -9.67 -4.06 9.14
CA THR A 50 -9.95 -5.39 9.70
C THR A 50 -9.38 -6.50 8.82
N GLU A 51 -9.55 -6.42 7.50
CA GLU A 51 -9.06 -7.41 6.55
C GLU A 51 -7.53 -7.43 6.49
N PHE A 52 -6.89 -6.26 6.51
CA PHE A 52 -5.44 -6.16 6.60
C PHE A 52 -4.92 -6.74 7.92
N GLN A 53 -5.58 -6.45 9.04
CA GLN A 53 -5.20 -7.00 10.34
C GLN A 53 -5.35 -8.52 10.37
N ALA A 54 -6.48 -9.06 9.89
CA ALA A 54 -6.71 -10.49 9.79
C ALA A 54 -5.66 -11.19 8.91
N MET A 55 -5.32 -10.58 7.76
CA MET A 55 -4.27 -11.07 6.87
C MET A 55 -2.91 -11.10 7.57
N LEU A 56 -2.50 -10.01 8.22
CA LEU A 56 -1.22 -9.93 8.92
C LEU A 56 -1.14 -10.86 10.13
N GLN A 57 -2.24 -11.03 10.87
CA GLN A 57 -2.33 -12.00 11.96
C GLN A 57 -2.21 -13.45 11.46
N HIS A 58 -2.75 -13.75 10.29
CA HIS A 58 -2.62 -15.07 9.69
C HIS A 58 -1.19 -15.34 9.19
N LEU A 59 -0.62 -14.39 8.45
CA LEU A 59 0.73 -14.51 7.87
C LEU A 59 1.84 -14.48 8.93
N GLN A 60 1.62 -13.78 10.05
CA GLN A 60 2.61 -13.53 11.11
C GLN A 60 3.98 -13.12 10.54
N PRO A 61 4.06 -12.04 9.75
CA PRO A 61 5.28 -11.68 9.08
C PRO A 61 6.38 -11.29 10.07
N THR A 62 7.57 -11.84 9.84
CA THR A 62 8.83 -11.52 10.50
C THR A 62 9.79 -10.90 9.48
N ALA A 63 10.90 -10.30 9.92
CA ALA A 63 11.91 -9.77 8.99
C ALA A 63 12.40 -10.84 7.98
N ASP A 64 12.46 -12.10 8.40
CA ASP A 64 12.99 -13.19 7.60
C ASP A 64 12.03 -13.68 6.51
N ASN A 65 10.72 -13.63 6.75
CA ASN A 65 9.70 -14.19 5.83
C ASN A 65 8.87 -13.13 5.11
N ALA A 66 8.89 -11.87 5.54
CA ALA A 66 8.02 -10.84 5.00
C ALA A 66 8.30 -10.55 3.53
N TYR A 67 9.55 -10.69 3.07
CA TYR A 67 9.87 -10.59 1.64
C TYR A 67 9.21 -11.67 0.80
N GLU A 68 9.25 -12.90 1.30
CA GLU A 68 8.71 -14.05 0.61
C GLU A 68 7.18 -13.92 0.50
N TYR A 69 6.52 -13.56 1.60
CA TYR A 69 5.08 -13.28 1.60
C TYR A 69 4.73 -12.13 0.67
N PHE A 70 5.48 -11.02 0.72
CA PHE A 70 5.26 -9.90 -0.19
C PHE A 70 5.36 -10.34 -1.66
N THR A 71 6.42 -11.07 -2.01
CA THR A 71 6.64 -11.51 -3.39
C THR A 71 5.59 -12.51 -3.87
N LYS A 72 5.17 -13.44 -3.01
CA LYS A 72 4.11 -14.42 -3.31
C LYS A 72 2.77 -13.71 -3.55
N ILE A 73 2.37 -12.84 -2.64
CA ILE A 73 1.11 -12.08 -2.72
C ILE A 73 1.12 -11.16 -3.93
N ALA A 74 2.22 -10.44 -4.16
CA ALA A 74 2.37 -9.59 -5.33
C ALA A 74 2.32 -10.39 -6.63
N SER A 75 2.96 -11.56 -6.69
CA SER A 75 2.92 -12.42 -7.88
C SER A 75 1.51 -12.90 -8.21
N SER A 76 0.76 -13.36 -7.21
CA SER A 76 -0.64 -13.76 -7.37
C SER A 76 -1.53 -12.58 -7.77
N LEU A 77 -1.33 -11.42 -7.15
CA LEU A 77 -2.08 -10.20 -7.43
C LEU A 77 -2.05 -9.80 -8.90
N PHE A 78 -0.88 -9.92 -9.55
CA PHE A 78 -0.68 -9.54 -10.95
C PHE A 78 -0.75 -10.71 -11.93
N GLU A 79 -1.09 -11.92 -11.49
CA GLU A 79 -1.17 -13.10 -12.36
C GLU A 79 -2.18 -12.90 -13.51
N SER A 80 -3.36 -12.35 -13.18
CA SER A 80 -4.41 -12.04 -14.16
C SER A 80 -4.27 -10.65 -14.79
N GLY A 81 -3.08 -10.04 -14.74
CA GLY A 81 -2.79 -8.76 -15.39
C GLY A 81 -2.67 -7.54 -14.45
N ILE A 82 -2.37 -6.38 -15.04
CA ILE A 82 -2.06 -5.14 -14.31
C ILE A 82 -3.21 -4.13 -14.48
N ASN A 83 -3.70 -3.59 -13.36
CA ASN A 83 -4.60 -2.46 -13.32
C ASN A 83 -4.33 -1.57 -12.10
N TRP A 84 -4.85 -0.34 -12.10
CA TRP A 84 -4.59 0.62 -11.04
C TRP A 84 -5.09 0.16 -9.66
N GLY A 85 -6.23 -0.53 -9.58
CA GLY A 85 -6.72 -1.10 -8.33
C GLY A 85 -5.72 -2.08 -7.70
N ARG A 86 -5.07 -2.91 -8.52
CA ARG A 86 -4.03 -3.85 -8.07
C ARG A 86 -2.73 -3.14 -7.68
N VAL A 87 -2.32 -2.11 -8.43
CA VAL A 87 -1.15 -1.30 -8.09
C VAL A 87 -1.34 -0.65 -6.72
N VAL A 88 -2.49 -0.01 -6.50
CA VAL A 88 -2.79 0.65 -5.22
C VAL A 88 -2.95 -0.38 -4.09
N ALA A 89 -3.56 -1.54 -4.34
CA ALA A 89 -3.65 -2.61 -3.35
C ALA A 89 -2.26 -3.14 -2.92
N LEU A 90 -1.32 -3.28 -3.87
CA LEU A 90 0.07 -3.66 -3.57
C LEU A 90 0.74 -2.63 -2.67
N LEU A 91 0.57 -1.33 -2.97
CA LEU A 91 1.14 -0.24 -2.18
C LEU A 91 0.57 -0.21 -0.75
N GLY A 92 -0.75 -0.35 -0.62
CA GLY A 92 -1.42 -0.42 0.68
C GLY A 92 -0.98 -1.63 1.51
N PHE A 93 -0.87 -2.80 0.87
CA PHE A 93 -0.34 -4.00 1.54
C PHE A 93 1.11 -3.82 1.98
N GLY A 94 1.97 -3.27 1.12
CA GLY A 94 3.36 -2.96 1.45
C GLY A 94 3.48 -2.02 2.66
N TYR A 95 2.66 -0.97 2.71
CA TYR A 95 2.59 -0.06 3.86
C TYR A 95 2.19 -0.78 5.15
N ARG A 96 1.12 -1.59 5.12
CA ARG A 96 0.63 -2.35 6.28
C ARG A 96 1.67 -3.35 6.78
N LEU A 97 2.35 -4.03 5.86
CA LEU A 97 3.43 -4.96 6.17
C LEU A 97 4.61 -4.23 6.82
N ALA A 98 5.03 -3.10 6.27
CA ALA A 98 6.10 -2.27 6.83
C ALA A 98 5.76 -1.79 8.24
N LEU A 99 4.54 -1.27 8.44
CA LEU A 99 4.07 -0.80 9.74
C LEU A 99 4.02 -1.92 10.78
N HIS A 100 3.53 -3.11 10.39
CA HIS A 100 3.47 -4.28 11.27
C HIS A 100 4.85 -4.71 11.75
N VAL A 101 5.84 -4.71 10.85
CA VAL A 101 7.22 -5.10 11.19
C VAL A 101 7.92 -3.99 12.00
N TYR A 102 7.67 -2.72 11.67
CA TYR A 102 8.19 -1.58 12.44
C TYR A 102 7.69 -1.57 13.89
N GLN A 103 6.39 -1.81 14.11
CA GLN A 103 5.78 -1.88 15.45
C GLN A 103 6.37 -3.01 16.32
N ARG A 104 6.98 -4.04 15.71
CA ARG A 104 7.68 -5.12 16.42
C ARG A 104 9.15 -4.81 16.72
N GLY A 105 9.59 -3.57 16.51
CA GLY A 105 10.94 -3.11 16.87
C GLY A 105 12.03 -3.43 15.85
N LEU A 106 11.66 -3.90 14.65
CA LEU A 106 12.61 -4.25 13.59
C LEU A 106 12.97 -3.00 12.77
N THR A 107 13.84 -2.16 13.35
CA THR A 107 14.40 -0.97 12.69
C THR A 107 15.28 -1.38 11.50
N GLY A 108 15.17 -0.66 10.37
CA GLY A 108 15.88 -0.98 9.11
C GLY A 108 15.07 -1.80 8.09
N PHE A 109 13.94 -2.39 8.50
CA PHE A 109 13.07 -3.15 7.61
C PHE A 109 12.30 -2.28 6.60
N LEU A 110 12.01 -1.02 6.93
CA LEU A 110 11.34 -0.05 6.04
C LEU A 110 12.09 0.12 4.71
N GLY A 111 13.41 0.35 4.75
CA GLY A 111 14.23 0.42 3.55
C GLY A 111 14.28 -0.89 2.76
N GLN A 112 14.09 -2.02 3.44
CA GLN A 112 13.98 -3.33 2.80
C GLN A 112 12.64 -3.50 2.07
N VAL A 113 11.52 -3.09 2.67
CA VAL A 113 10.20 -3.06 2.02
C VAL A 113 10.21 -2.13 0.81
N THR A 114 10.80 -0.94 0.91
CA THR A 114 10.89 -0.01 -0.22
C THR A 114 11.66 -0.64 -1.39
N ARG A 115 12.76 -1.37 -1.10
CA ARG A 115 13.49 -2.14 -2.11
C ARG A 115 12.64 -3.27 -2.70
N PHE A 116 11.87 -3.99 -1.89
CA PHE A 116 11.01 -5.07 -2.36
C PHE A 116 9.93 -4.58 -3.31
N VAL A 117 9.26 -3.48 -2.94
CA VAL A 117 8.24 -2.83 -3.77
C VAL A 117 8.87 -2.35 -5.07
N ALA A 118 10.01 -1.66 -5.01
CA ALA A 118 10.71 -1.14 -6.18
C ALA A 118 11.16 -2.27 -7.13
N ASP A 119 11.81 -3.31 -6.59
CA ASP A 119 12.28 -4.47 -7.36
C ASP A 119 11.12 -5.18 -8.04
N PHE A 120 9.99 -5.36 -7.34
CA PHE A 120 8.83 -6.03 -7.91
C PHE A 120 8.18 -5.20 -9.03
N VAL A 121 8.02 -3.89 -8.82
CA VAL A 121 7.48 -2.94 -9.80
C VAL A 121 8.34 -2.90 -11.07
N LEU A 122 9.65 -2.97 -10.91
CA LEU A 122 10.61 -3.01 -12.02
C LEU A 122 10.59 -4.36 -12.75
N ARG A 123 10.67 -5.48 -12.01
CA ARG A 123 10.74 -6.84 -12.59
C ARG A 123 9.48 -7.24 -13.34
N ARG A 124 8.29 -6.88 -12.83
CA ARG A 124 7.01 -7.29 -13.42
C ARG A 124 6.48 -6.34 -14.51
N SER A 125 7.34 -5.44 -15.03
CA SER A 125 6.95 -4.44 -16.03
C SER A 125 5.79 -3.52 -15.59
N ILE A 126 5.53 -3.41 -14.28
CA ILE A 126 4.52 -2.50 -13.73
C ILE A 126 4.94 -1.06 -14.01
N ALA A 127 6.23 -0.74 -13.86
CA ALA A 127 6.78 0.56 -14.24
C ALA A 127 6.51 0.88 -15.73
N ARG A 128 6.68 -0.10 -16.63
CA ARG A 128 6.39 0.06 -18.06
C ARG A 128 4.89 0.27 -18.31
N TRP A 129 4.04 -0.51 -17.65
CA TRP A 129 2.59 -0.37 -17.76
C TRP A 129 2.10 1.00 -17.25
N ILE A 130 2.65 1.49 -16.14
CA ILE A 130 2.36 2.83 -15.60
C ILE A 130 2.79 3.88 -16.63
N ALA A 131 4.00 3.78 -17.18
CA ALA A 131 4.50 4.71 -18.19
C ALA A 131 3.60 4.74 -19.45
N GLN A 132 3.15 3.58 -19.92
CA GLN A 132 2.23 3.46 -21.07
C GLN A 132 0.87 4.12 -20.83
N ARG A 133 0.49 4.37 -19.58
CA ARG A 133 -0.78 5.02 -19.20
C ARG A 133 -0.62 6.48 -18.78
N GLY A 134 0.46 7.13 -19.20
CA GLY A 134 0.73 8.54 -18.87
C GLY A 134 1.43 8.73 -17.53
N GLY A 135 1.98 7.66 -16.96
CA GLY A 135 2.72 7.71 -15.71
C GLY A 135 1.82 7.81 -14.47
N TRP A 136 2.39 8.27 -13.37
CA TRP A 136 1.67 8.42 -12.10
C TRP A 136 0.66 9.57 -12.11
N VAL A 137 0.69 10.46 -13.11
CA VAL A 137 -0.31 11.54 -13.25
C VAL A 137 -1.72 10.98 -13.42
N ALA A 138 -1.87 9.80 -14.02
CA ALA A 138 -3.15 9.11 -14.13
C ALA A 138 -3.76 8.74 -12.77
N ALA A 139 -3.00 8.79 -11.67
CA ALA A 139 -3.54 8.60 -10.33
C ALA A 139 -4.52 9.72 -9.92
N LEU A 140 -4.38 10.91 -10.49
CA LEU A 140 -5.29 12.05 -10.24
C LEU A 140 -6.72 11.75 -10.68
N ASP A 141 -6.90 10.93 -11.71
CA ASP A 141 -8.20 10.63 -12.31
C ASP A 141 -8.84 9.33 -11.79
N LEU A 142 -8.23 8.66 -10.80
CA LEU A 142 -8.65 7.31 -10.40
C LEU A 142 -10.01 7.25 -9.69
N GLY A 143 -10.47 8.34 -9.08
CA GLY A 143 -11.72 8.36 -8.31
C GLY A 143 -11.82 7.21 -7.30
N ASN A 144 -13.02 6.66 -7.10
CA ASN A 144 -13.27 5.58 -6.12
C ASN A 144 -13.11 4.15 -6.69
N ALA A 145 -12.78 4.00 -7.97
CA ALA A 145 -12.67 2.70 -8.62
C ALA A 145 -11.59 1.76 -8.03
N PRO A 146 -10.39 2.25 -7.63
CA PRO A 146 -9.36 1.41 -7.02
C PRO A 146 -9.82 0.78 -5.71
N ILE A 147 -10.55 1.55 -4.88
CA ILE A 147 -10.99 1.14 -3.54
C ILE A 147 -11.87 -0.12 -3.64
N LYS A 148 -12.83 -0.17 -4.56
CA LYS A 148 -13.73 -1.33 -4.72
C LYS A 148 -12.97 -2.60 -5.13
N ASN A 149 -11.89 -2.47 -5.89
CA ASN A 149 -11.12 -3.61 -6.39
C ASN A 149 -10.17 -4.18 -5.33
N VAL A 150 -9.82 -3.40 -4.30
CA VAL A 150 -8.94 -3.85 -3.20
C VAL A 150 -9.62 -4.95 -2.37
N ALA A 151 -10.93 -4.86 -2.12
CA ALA A 151 -11.69 -5.91 -1.42
C ALA A 151 -11.57 -7.28 -2.12
N ILE A 152 -11.72 -7.28 -3.45
CA ILE A 152 -11.64 -8.49 -4.28
C ILE A 152 -10.23 -9.07 -4.19
N VAL A 153 -9.22 -8.20 -4.21
CA VAL A 153 -7.81 -8.60 -4.08
C VAL A 153 -7.53 -9.20 -2.70
N LEU A 154 -7.93 -8.54 -1.61
CA LEU A 154 -7.73 -9.05 -0.26
C LEU A 154 -8.46 -10.37 -0.04
N ALA A 155 -9.69 -10.50 -0.56
CA ALA A 155 -10.44 -11.75 -0.52
C ALA A 155 -9.74 -12.88 -1.29
N VAL A 156 -9.21 -12.63 -2.49
CA VAL A 156 -8.46 -13.65 -3.25
C VAL A 156 -7.16 -14.04 -2.54
N VAL A 157 -6.46 -13.11 -1.90
CA VAL A 157 -5.24 -13.41 -1.15
C VAL A 157 -5.55 -14.20 0.13
N LEU A 158 -6.61 -13.84 0.85
CA LEU A 158 -7.06 -14.54 2.06
C LEU A 158 -7.62 -15.94 1.75
N LEU A 159 -8.35 -16.09 0.64
CA LEU A 159 -8.96 -17.37 0.23
C LEU A 159 -7.99 -18.26 -0.56
N GLY A 160 -7.06 -17.67 -1.31
CA GLY A 160 -6.08 -18.39 -2.14
C GLY A 160 -4.96 -19.08 -1.37
N GLN A 161 -4.88 -18.91 -0.05
CA GLN A 161 -4.04 -19.74 0.83
C GLN A 161 -4.74 -21.05 1.26
N PHE A 162 -6.01 -21.26 0.89
CA PHE A 162 -6.80 -22.47 1.20
C PHE A 162 -6.97 -23.43 0.00
N VAL A 163 -6.15 -23.29 -1.07
CA VAL A 163 -6.06 -24.24 -2.19
C VAL A 163 -4.61 -24.63 -2.42
#